data_AF-A0A915B4Z9-F1
#
_entry.id   AF-A0A915B4Z9-F1
#
_cell.length_a   1.000
_cell.length_b   1.000
_cell.length_c   1.000
_cell.angle_alpha   90.00
_cell.angle_beta   90.00
_cell.angle_gamma   90.00
#
_symmetry.space_group_name_H-M   'P 1'
#
loop_
_entity.id
_entity.type
_entity.pdbx_description
1 polymer ?
#
loop_
_entity_poly.entity_id
_entity_poly.type
_entity_poly.pdbx_seq_one_letter_code
_entity_poly.pdbx_strand_id
1 'polypeptide(L)'
;LKKWRGCLLLIEMTRTRRKVQTKQKRKRRRSHEEIEVARDLSVDRTQVCGERNDYVQLTEDNTEAMVTDVHTNEDNLLTPTLTEEELWFLDGYTGSGDPLSLLAHICVDRTIQSWQQFLNRFSSRKFSKIGEGTFSEVYETHSQDLSKIVLKVIPVEMNELKSGKLKTLSNILPEVLIYKEIGTLSTEARFTTPCFIGTNRIHLVRGKCPKVFTLAWKKFAAKRSHYNDSPEVFDDKQYFIIFETSHGGVNLENFKFKRFSQAISVFVQTTLSLAIAERVLFFEHRDLHVGNILIETVPTSLPIKFIFRDQKMDVRSHGVQISIIDFSLSRLSKGIAVIRTDLSMEKNLFCGRGDYQFDIYRMMKRENCNDWRKFTPRSNVLWLHYLLLYLCEPINYPRKTLPSMQRMRYVHETVLPAVLDCGSANEVFEHEQLRELFANEIII
;
A
#
# COMPACT_ATOMS: atom_id res chain seq x y z
N LEU A 1 -27.01 -21.10 38.47
CA LEU A 1 -25.57 -20.83 38.19
C LEU A 1 -25.22 -20.68 36.70
N LYS A 2 -25.61 -21.57 35.77
CA LYS A 2 -25.30 -21.42 34.33
C LYS A 2 -26.01 -20.24 33.61
N LYS A 3 -27.27 -19.94 33.93
CA LYS A 3 -28.01 -18.77 33.37
C LYS A 3 -27.41 -17.41 33.76
N TRP A 4 -26.85 -17.29 34.98
CA TRP A 4 -26.25 -16.05 35.46
C TRP A 4 -24.89 -15.73 34.83
N ARG A 5 -24.10 -16.76 34.47
CA ARG A 5 -22.84 -16.59 33.72
C ARG A 5 -23.05 -16.04 32.30
N GLY A 6 -24.15 -16.42 31.63
CA GLY A 6 -24.50 -15.91 30.30
C GLY A 6 -24.87 -14.42 30.30
N CYS A 7 -25.62 -13.96 31.31
CA CYS A 7 -25.98 -12.55 31.45
C CYS A 7 -24.77 -11.67 31.80
N LEU A 8 -23.84 -12.15 32.63
CA LEU A 8 -22.58 -11.45 32.94
C LEU A 8 -21.70 -11.28 31.70
N LEU A 9 -21.58 -12.32 30.85
CA LEU A 9 -20.84 -12.24 29.58
C LEU A 9 -21.48 -11.23 28.60
N LEU A 10 -22.81 -11.20 28.49
CA LEU A 10 -23.50 -10.22 27.65
C LEU A 10 -23.32 -8.77 28.14
N ILE A 11 -23.32 -8.55 29.46
CA ILE A 11 -23.07 -7.24 30.07
C ILE A 11 -21.62 -6.80 29.84
N GLU A 12 -20.66 -7.72 29.89
CA GLU A 12 -19.25 -7.43 29.65
C GLU A 12 -18.95 -7.18 28.16
N MET A 13 -19.60 -7.92 27.26
CA MET A 13 -19.55 -7.69 25.81
C MET A 13 -20.19 -6.34 25.43
N THR A 14 -21.34 -5.98 26.01
CA THR A 14 -21.98 -4.68 25.75
C THR A 14 -21.20 -3.51 26.34
N ARG A 15 -20.57 -3.66 27.52
CA ARG A 15 -19.62 -2.68 28.08
C ARG A 15 -18.38 -2.51 27.20
N THR A 16 -17.86 -3.60 26.65
CA THR A 16 -16.72 -3.58 25.72
C THR A 16 -17.09 -2.90 24.41
N ARG A 17 -18.27 -3.21 23.85
CA ARG A 17 -18.81 -2.55 22.64
C ARG A 17 -19.03 -1.05 22.84
N ARG A 18 -19.61 -0.65 23.97
CA ARG A 18 -19.79 0.78 24.32
C ARG A 18 -18.45 1.49 24.47
N LYS A 19 -17.45 0.88 25.12
CA LYS A 19 -16.09 1.43 25.24
C LYS A 19 -15.39 1.57 23.88
N VAL A 20 -15.59 0.62 22.95
CA VAL A 20 -15.07 0.70 21.58
C VAL A 20 -15.75 1.81 20.78
N GLN A 21 -17.07 1.95 20.88
CA GLN A 21 -17.82 3.03 20.22
C GLN A 21 -17.47 4.41 20.78
N THR A 22 -17.27 4.56 22.10
CA THR A 22 -16.80 5.84 22.67
C THR A 22 -15.36 6.14 22.31
N LYS A 23 -14.50 5.11 22.20
CA LYS A 23 -13.13 5.25 21.66
C LYS A 23 -13.13 5.73 20.22
N GLN A 24 -13.93 5.14 19.34
CA GLN A 24 -14.07 5.58 17.94
C GLN A 24 -14.65 7.01 17.84
N LYS A 25 -15.62 7.37 18.69
CA LYS A 25 -16.23 8.70 18.67
C LYS A 25 -15.28 9.81 19.18
N ARG A 26 -14.41 9.50 20.15
CA ARG A 26 -13.35 10.42 20.61
C ARG A 26 -12.18 10.52 19.61
N LYS A 27 -11.80 9.41 18.99
CA LYS A 27 -10.84 9.37 17.85
C LYS A 27 -11.31 10.29 16.73
N ARG A 28 -12.60 10.21 16.36
CA ARG A 28 -13.23 11.06 15.33
C ARG A 28 -13.22 12.56 15.62
N ARG A 29 -13.32 13.01 16.89
CA ARG A 29 -13.39 14.46 17.19
C ARG A 29 -12.03 15.15 17.12
N ARG A 30 -10.99 14.56 17.73
CA ARG A 30 -9.63 15.13 17.68
C ARG A 30 -9.01 15.04 16.30
N SER A 31 -9.21 13.93 15.60
CA SER A 31 -8.78 13.83 14.21
C SER A 31 -9.48 14.85 13.33
N HIS A 32 -10.75 15.20 13.59
CA HIS A 32 -11.46 16.16 12.74
C HIS A 32 -10.93 17.59 12.87
N GLU A 33 -10.60 18.03 14.09
CA GLU A 33 -9.99 19.36 14.34
C GLU A 33 -8.58 19.45 13.73
N GLU A 34 -7.75 18.41 13.89
CA GLU A 34 -6.39 18.35 13.32
C GLU A 34 -6.40 18.22 11.78
N ILE A 35 -7.37 17.49 11.22
CA ILE A 35 -7.57 17.35 9.77
C ILE A 35 -8.11 18.65 9.15
N GLU A 36 -8.98 19.40 9.85
CA GLU A 36 -9.47 20.69 9.37
C GLU A 36 -8.34 21.72 9.26
N VAL A 37 -7.45 21.79 10.25
CA VAL A 37 -6.26 22.67 10.18
C VAL A 37 -5.32 22.27 9.02
N ALA A 38 -5.11 20.96 8.79
CA ALA A 38 -4.32 20.48 7.65
C ALA A 38 -4.98 20.78 6.29
N ARG A 39 -6.33 20.76 6.22
CA ARG A 39 -7.08 21.15 5.03
C ARG A 39 -6.95 22.64 4.75
N ASP A 40 -7.06 23.50 5.77
CA ASP A 40 -6.96 24.94 5.61
C ASP A 40 -5.55 25.37 5.16
N LEU A 41 -4.49 24.78 5.73
CA LEU A 41 -3.09 25.02 5.31
C LEU A 41 -2.81 24.55 3.87
N SER A 42 -3.52 23.52 3.40
CA SER A 42 -3.42 23.05 2.01
C SER A 42 -4.15 23.95 1.00
N VAL A 43 -5.23 24.60 1.43
CA VAL A 43 -6.05 25.49 0.57
C VAL A 43 -5.30 26.79 0.30
N ASP A 44 -4.62 27.38 1.29
CA ASP A 44 -3.86 28.63 1.14
C ASP A 44 -2.72 28.51 0.12
N ARG A 45 -2.10 27.33 -0.04
CA ARG A 45 -1.03 27.11 -1.04
C ARG A 45 -1.54 26.88 -2.46
N THR A 46 -2.81 26.48 -2.64
CA THR A 46 -3.40 26.22 -3.97
C THR A 46 -3.91 27.48 -4.70
N GLN A 47 -3.87 28.65 -4.07
CA GLN A 47 -4.41 29.89 -4.65
C GLN A 47 -3.60 30.47 -5.83
N VAL A 48 -2.55 29.78 -6.28
CA VAL A 48 -1.70 30.20 -7.43
C VAL A 48 -2.10 29.53 -8.76
N CYS A 49 -3.00 28.54 -8.76
CA CYS A 49 -3.62 28.05 -10.00
C CYS A 49 -4.93 28.79 -10.26
N GLY A 50 -4.82 29.99 -10.85
CA GLY A 50 -5.97 30.75 -11.30
C GLY A 50 -6.63 30.08 -12.50
N GLU A 51 -7.93 29.82 -12.39
CA GLU A 51 -8.90 30.19 -13.42
C GLU A 51 -10.30 30.28 -12.79
N ARG A 52 -10.97 31.39 -13.11
CA ARG A 52 -12.35 31.72 -12.75
C ARG A 52 -13.29 30.62 -13.21
N ASN A 53 -14.31 30.29 -12.41
CA ASN A 53 -15.62 30.00 -12.97
C ASN A 53 -16.74 30.19 -11.95
N ASP A 54 -17.79 30.82 -12.45
CA ASP A 54 -18.90 31.42 -11.73
C ASP A 54 -19.79 30.39 -11.02
N TYR A 55 -20.23 30.77 -9.83
CA TYR A 55 -21.28 30.10 -9.08
C TYR A 55 -22.62 30.28 -9.79
N VAL A 56 -23.19 29.21 -10.33
CA VAL A 56 -24.63 29.12 -10.64
C VAL A 56 -25.23 28.02 -9.79
N GLN A 57 -26.06 28.42 -8.82
CA GLN A 57 -26.95 27.53 -8.09
C GLN A 57 -27.97 26.93 -9.08
N LEU A 58 -28.08 25.61 -9.12
CA LEU A 58 -29.21 24.95 -9.75
C LEU A 58 -29.90 24.07 -8.71
N THR A 59 -31.12 24.51 -8.39
CA THR A 59 -32.17 23.82 -7.67
C THR A 59 -32.65 22.62 -8.48
N GLU A 60 -33.10 21.60 -7.75
CA GLU A 60 -33.81 20.42 -8.26
C GLU A 60 -35.00 20.84 -9.12
N ASP A 61 -35.16 20.21 -10.29
CA ASP A 61 -36.49 19.87 -10.81
C ASP A 61 -36.43 18.69 -11.79
N ASN A 62 -37.34 17.76 -11.56
CA ASN A 62 -37.62 16.59 -12.38
C ASN A 62 -38.18 16.98 -13.74
N THR A 63 -37.72 16.34 -14.82
CA THR A 63 -38.60 15.97 -15.95
C THR A 63 -37.97 14.85 -16.77
N GLU A 64 -38.76 13.82 -17.02
CA GLU A 64 -38.48 12.71 -17.93
C GLU A 64 -38.39 13.22 -19.38
N ALA A 65 -37.35 12.80 -20.10
CA ALA A 65 -37.38 12.76 -21.55
C ALA A 65 -36.56 11.57 -22.04
N MET A 66 -37.27 10.58 -22.58
CA MET A 66 -36.70 9.50 -23.38
C MET A 66 -36.03 10.08 -24.63
N VAL A 67 -34.75 9.79 -24.81
CA VAL A 67 -34.08 9.87 -26.11
C VAL A 67 -33.36 8.55 -26.33
N THR A 68 -33.92 7.75 -27.21
CA THR A 68 -33.23 6.69 -27.94
C THR A 68 -32.27 7.34 -28.92
N ASP A 69 -30.98 7.03 -28.86
CA ASP A 69 -30.19 6.81 -30.08
C ASP A 69 -28.83 6.16 -29.82
N VAL A 70 -28.68 5.03 -30.52
CA VAL A 70 -27.51 4.54 -31.27
C VAL A 70 -26.19 4.28 -30.52
N HIS A 71 -25.94 2.97 -30.40
CA HIS A 71 -24.63 2.35 -30.32
C HIS A 71 -23.54 3.05 -31.15
N THR A 72 -22.62 3.71 -30.45
CA THR A 72 -21.19 3.76 -30.79
C THR A 72 -20.40 3.85 -29.48
N ASN A 73 -20.39 2.77 -28.70
CA ASN A 73 -19.35 2.57 -27.69
C ASN A 73 -18.11 2.06 -28.44
N GLU A 74 -17.42 2.98 -29.11
CA GLU A 74 -16.01 2.79 -29.35
C GLU A 74 -15.31 2.99 -28.01
N ASP A 75 -14.68 1.90 -27.56
CA ASP A 75 -13.79 1.83 -26.43
C ASP A 75 -12.68 2.89 -26.51
N ASN A 76 -12.96 4.12 -26.09
CA ASN A 76 -11.93 5.10 -25.71
C ASN A 76 -11.33 4.76 -24.34
N LEU A 77 -11.02 3.48 -24.13
CA LEU A 77 -10.09 3.05 -23.10
C LEU A 77 -8.70 3.45 -23.59
N LEU A 78 -8.21 4.59 -23.10
CA LEU A 78 -6.78 4.90 -23.08
C LEU A 78 -6.06 3.67 -22.49
N THR A 79 -5.53 2.84 -23.37
CA THR A 79 -4.75 1.69 -22.96
C THR A 79 -3.46 2.21 -22.35
N PRO A 80 -3.02 1.71 -21.19
CA PRO A 80 -1.70 2.02 -20.64
C PRO A 80 -0.65 1.19 -21.39
N THR A 81 -0.65 1.26 -22.72
CA THR A 81 0.37 0.62 -23.54
C THR A 81 1.62 1.48 -23.43
N LEU A 82 2.57 1.01 -22.62
CA LEU A 82 3.95 1.48 -22.70
C LEU A 82 4.37 1.41 -24.19
N THR A 83 4.87 2.52 -24.73
CA THR A 83 5.36 2.53 -26.12
C THR A 83 6.59 1.61 -26.24
N GLU A 84 6.93 1.16 -27.46
CA GLU A 84 8.17 0.37 -27.67
C GLU A 84 9.41 1.09 -27.11
N GLU A 85 9.45 2.42 -27.23
CA GLU A 85 10.51 3.27 -26.65
C GLU A 85 10.50 3.22 -25.12
N GLU A 86 9.34 3.13 -24.47
CA GLU A 86 9.21 3.02 -23.02
C GLU A 86 9.59 1.61 -22.49
N LEU A 87 9.65 0.58 -23.33
CA LEU A 87 9.97 -0.80 -22.91
C LEU A 87 11.48 -1.11 -22.84
N TRP A 88 12.36 -0.15 -23.15
CA TRP A 88 13.82 -0.32 -23.23
C TRP A 88 14.47 -0.99 -21.99
N PHE A 89 13.88 -0.80 -20.80
CA PHE A 89 14.41 -1.34 -19.54
C PHE A 89 14.06 -2.83 -19.32
N LEU A 90 13.25 -3.42 -20.20
CA LEU A 90 12.99 -4.85 -20.23
C LEU A 90 14.10 -5.58 -20.99
N ASP A 91 15.14 -5.96 -20.24
CA ASP A 91 16.31 -6.76 -20.63
C ASP A 91 16.08 -7.71 -21.83
N GLY A 92 16.37 -7.21 -23.04
CA GLY A 92 16.35 -7.99 -24.29
C GLY A 92 14.96 -8.40 -24.78
N TYR A 93 13.88 -7.73 -24.38
CA TYR A 93 12.55 -8.01 -24.91
C TYR A 93 12.41 -7.53 -26.35
N THR A 94 12.10 -8.45 -27.28
CA THR A 94 11.84 -8.15 -28.70
C THR A 94 10.47 -8.67 -29.15
N GLY A 95 9.59 -9.00 -28.20
CA GLY A 95 8.25 -9.53 -28.47
C GLY A 95 7.21 -8.43 -28.69
N SER A 96 5.96 -8.82 -28.88
CA SER A 96 4.82 -7.88 -29.01
C SER A 96 4.62 -7.05 -27.75
N GLY A 97 4.20 -5.80 -27.89
CA GLY A 97 3.85 -4.93 -26.74
C GLY A 97 2.56 -5.33 -26.00
N ASP A 98 2.01 -6.52 -26.25
CA ASP A 98 0.79 -6.96 -25.59
C ASP A 98 1.05 -7.36 -24.12
N PRO A 99 0.09 -7.11 -23.21
CA PRO A 99 0.28 -7.36 -21.79
C PRO A 99 0.63 -8.80 -21.42
N LEU A 100 0.11 -9.81 -22.14
CA LEU A 100 0.37 -11.21 -21.82
C LEU A 100 1.83 -11.56 -22.09
N SER A 101 2.34 -11.15 -23.25
CA SER A 101 3.72 -11.41 -23.65
C SER A 101 4.72 -10.64 -22.78
N LEU A 102 4.40 -9.40 -22.40
CA LEU A 102 5.18 -8.63 -21.44
C LEU A 102 5.22 -9.32 -20.06
N LEU A 103 4.06 -9.71 -19.52
CA LEU A 103 4.00 -10.41 -18.24
C LEU A 103 4.75 -11.74 -18.28
N ALA A 104 4.60 -12.52 -19.37
CA ALA A 104 5.34 -13.76 -19.56
C ALA A 104 6.85 -13.50 -19.52
N HIS A 105 7.33 -12.47 -20.21
CA HIS A 105 8.75 -12.11 -20.23
C HIS A 105 9.29 -11.65 -18.87
N ILE A 106 8.50 -10.91 -18.09
CA ILE A 106 8.90 -10.39 -16.77
C ILE A 106 8.90 -11.50 -15.71
N CYS A 107 7.97 -12.45 -15.83
CA CYS A 107 7.82 -13.53 -14.88
C CYS A 107 8.94 -14.57 -14.98
N VAL A 108 9.03 -15.39 -13.93
CA VAL A 108 10.00 -16.48 -13.80
C VAL A 108 10.00 -17.38 -15.04
N ASP A 109 11.20 -17.75 -15.48
CA ASP A 109 11.47 -18.58 -16.66
C ASP A 109 10.97 -17.95 -18.00
N ARG A 110 10.61 -16.66 -17.99
CA ARG A 110 10.10 -15.90 -19.14
C ARG A 110 8.92 -16.61 -19.86
N THR A 111 8.06 -17.30 -19.11
CA THR A 111 6.98 -18.14 -19.65
C THR A 111 5.73 -18.15 -18.77
N ILE A 112 4.62 -18.62 -19.35
CA ILE A 112 3.42 -19.00 -18.62
C ILE A 112 3.62 -20.42 -18.04
N GLN A 113 3.39 -20.59 -16.75
CA GLN A 113 3.53 -21.85 -16.03
C GLN A 113 2.16 -22.51 -15.79
N SER A 114 2.13 -23.83 -15.74
CA SER A 114 1.00 -24.57 -15.14
C SER A 114 1.09 -24.54 -13.61
N TRP A 115 -0.05 -24.72 -12.94
CA TRP A 115 -0.05 -24.89 -11.48
C TRP A 115 0.83 -26.04 -11.00
N GLN A 116 0.95 -27.12 -11.77
CA GLN A 116 1.83 -28.23 -11.39
C GLN A 116 3.32 -27.81 -11.44
N GLN A 117 3.74 -27.07 -12.46
CA GLN A 117 5.10 -26.52 -12.53
C GLN A 117 5.38 -25.56 -11.36
N PHE A 118 4.45 -24.65 -11.05
CA PHE A 118 4.56 -23.77 -9.91
C PHE A 118 4.68 -24.56 -8.58
N LEU A 119 3.80 -25.54 -8.37
CA LEU A 119 3.76 -26.34 -7.13
C LEU A 119 4.96 -27.27 -6.94
N ASN A 120 5.65 -27.68 -8.02
CA ASN A 120 6.86 -28.50 -7.92
C ASN A 120 8.02 -27.78 -7.22
N ARG A 121 7.94 -26.46 -7.07
CA ARG A 121 8.92 -25.65 -6.34
C ARG A 121 8.82 -25.81 -4.83
N PHE A 122 7.75 -26.41 -4.30
CA PHE A 122 7.54 -26.53 -2.86
C PHE A 122 7.68 -27.99 -2.41
N SER A 123 8.65 -28.26 -1.53
CA SER A 123 8.87 -29.59 -0.95
C SER A 123 7.67 -30.07 -0.13
N SER A 124 6.94 -29.13 0.49
CA SER A 124 5.66 -29.41 1.17
C SER A 124 4.56 -28.51 0.61
N ARG A 125 3.48 -29.11 0.09
CA ARG A 125 2.32 -28.38 -0.48
C ARG A 125 1.34 -27.94 0.61
N LYS A 126 1.86 -27.34 1.69
CA LYS A 126 1.08 -26.85 2.82
C LYS A 126 0.97 -25.33 2.73
N PHE A 127 -0.26 -24.85 2.55
CA PHE A 127 -0.56 -23.43 2.42
C PHE A 127 -1.57 -23.01 3.48
N SER A 128 -1.37 -21.83 4.07
CA SER A 128 -2.27 -21.20 5.03
C SER A 128 -2.67 -19.84 4.50
N LYS A 129 -3.97 -19.57 4.31
CA LYS A 129 -4.41 -18.21 3.97
C LYS A 129 -4.25 -17.32 5.22
N ILE A 130 -3.55 -16.20 5.07
CA ILE A 130 -3.22 -15.25 6.15
C ILE A 130 -3.90 -13.90 5.98
N GLY A 131 -4.32 -13.57 4.76
CA GLY A 131 -5.00 -12.31 4.45
C GLY A 131 -5.67 -12.33 3.08
N GLU A 132 -6.32 -11.23 2.77
CA GLU A 132 -6.94 -10.95 1.48
C GLU A 132 -6.88 -9.44 1.25
N GLY A 133 -6.77 -9.07 -0.02
CA GLY A 133 -6.93 -7.71 -0.51
C GLY A 133 -8.02 -7.68 -1.59
N THR A 134 -8.34 -6.49 -2.09
CA THR A 134 -9.46 -6.26 -3.04
C THR A 134 -9.45 -7.20 -4.25
N PHE A 135 -8.26 -7.53 -4.76
CA PHE A 135 -8.09 -8.38 -5.95
C PHE A 135 -7.22 -9.60 -5.68
N SER A 136 -6.90 -9.90 -4.43
CA SER A 136 -5.83 -10.85 -4.12
C SER A 136 -6.09 -11.68 -2.89
N GLU A 137 -5.54 -12.89 -2.92
CA GLU A 137 -5.51 -13.83 -1.83
C GLU A 137 -4.08 -13.96 -1.31
N VAL A 138 -3.87 -13.88 0.00
CA VAL A 138 -2.53 -13.92 0.59
C VAL A 138 -2.35 -15.21 1.37
N TYR A 139 -1.41 -16.03 0.93
CA TYR A 139 -1.06 -17.31 1.54
C TYR A 139 0.34 -17.29 2.12
N GLU A 140 0.55 -18.12 3.13
CA GLU A 140 1.82 -18.38 3.77
C GLU A 140 2.21 -19.84 3.55
N THR A 141 3.48 -20.08 3.27
CA THR A 141 4.06 -21.42 3.14
C THR A 141 5.57 -21.38 3.47
N HIS A 142 6.24 -22.51 3.26
CA HIS A 142 7.70 -22.63 3.39
C HIS A 142 8.29 -23.00 2.03
N SER A 143 9.40 -22.36 1.68
CA SER A 143 10.16 -22.70 0.48
C SER A 143 10.96 -24.00 0.68
N GLN A 144 11.76 -24.41 -0.31
CA GLN A 144 12.57 -25.64 -0.23
C GLN A 144 13.62 -25.60 0.87
N ASP A 145 14.17 -24.42 1.16
CA ASP A 145 15.17 -24.21 2.22
C ASP A 145 14.55 -23.99 3.60
N LEU A 146 13.23 -24.22 3.72
CA LEU A 146 12.42 -24.02 4.93
C LEU A 146 12.27 -22.55 5.36
N SER A 147 12.70 -21.58 4.56
CA SER A 147 12.36 -20.18 4.78
C SER A 147 10.86 -19.95 4.61
N LYS A 148 10.33 -19.09 5.48
CA LYS A 148 8.93 -18.70 5.48
C LYS A 148 8.68 -17.67 4.38
N ILE A 149 7.72 -17.96 3.50
CA ILE A 149 7.40 -17.12 2.35
C ILE A 149 5.91 -16.81 2.27
N VAL A 150 5.60 -15.70 1.62
CA VAL A 150 4.24 -15.19 1.40
C VAL A 150 3.95 -15.20 -0.10
N LEU A 151 2.74 -15.63 -0.46
CA LEU A 151 2.24 -15.70 -1.82
C LEU A 151 1.02 -14.78 -1.94
N LYS A 152 1.14 -13.65 -2.64
CA LYS A 152 -0.01 -12.83 -3.07
C LYS A 152 -0.47 -13.36 -4.43
N VAL A 153 -1.61 -14.06 -4.42
CA VAL A 153 -2.21 -14.71 -5.59
C VAL A 153 -3.33 -13.83 -6.13
N ILE A 154 -3.20 -13.38 -7.38
CA ILE A 154 -4.13 -12.47 -8.04
C ILE A 154 -4.70 -13.16 -9.28
N PRO A 155 -5.99 -13.56 -9.28
CA PRO A 155 -6.65 -13.98 -10.51
C PRO A 155 -6.77 -12.79 -11.48
N VAL A 156 -6.37 -12.98 -12.74
CA VAL A 156 -6.38 -11.95 -13.79
C VAL A 156 -7.02 -12.48 -15.06
N GLU A 157 -7.75 -11.63 -15.78
CA GLU A 157 -8.64 -11.99 -16.91
C GLU A 157 -9.86 -12.80 -16.48
N MET A 158 -11.00 -12.12 -16.35
CA MET A 158 -12.39 -12.57 -16.57
C MET A 158 -13.31 -11.39 -16.26
N ASN A 159 -14.41 -11.25 -17.00
CA ASN A 159 -15.22 -10.02 -16.94
C ASN A 159 -16.03 -9.87 -15.65
N GLU A 160 -16.46 -10.95 -14.97
CA GLU A 160 -17.37 -10.84 -13.83
C GLU A 160 -17.22 -11.94 -12.76
N LEU A 161 -17.10 -11.53 -11.50
CA LEU A 161 -17.30 -12.33 -10.28
C LEU A 161 -18.34 -11.66 -9.38
N LYS A 162 -18.88 -12.38 -8.39
CA LYS A 162 -19.82 -11.79 -7.41
C LYS A 162 -19.15 -10.71 -6.57
N SER A 163 -17.86 -10.89 -6.28
CA SER A 163 -17.01 -9.96 -5.54
C SER A 163 -16.61 -8.71 -6.35
N GLY A 164 -16.89 -8.67 -7.66
CA GLY A 164 -16.60 -7.54 -8.53
C GLY A 164 -15.78 -7.92 -9.77
N LYS A 165 -15.21 -6.92 -10.43
CA LYS A 165 -14.34 -7.12 -11.60
C LYS A 165 -12.94 -7.53 -11.18
N LEU A 166 -12.34 -8.45 -11.91
CA LEU A 166 -10.92 -8.78 -11.77
C LEU A 166 -10.04 -7.73 -12.45
N LYS A 167 -8.75 -7.75 -12.11
CA LYS A 167 -7.75 -7.04 -12.91
C LYS A 167 -7.61 -7.72 -14.28
N THR A 168 -7.54 -6.94 -15.34
CA THR A 168 -7.08 -7.39 -16.66
C THR A 168 -5.56 -7.54 -16.65
N LEU A 169 -4.99 -8.20 -17.66
CA LEU A 169 -3.52 -8.28 -17.83
C LEU A 169 -2.89 -6.88 -17.93
N SER A 170 -3.54 -5.97 -18.64
CA SER A 170 -3.10 -4.57 -18.74
C SER A 170 -3.07 -3.87 -17.39
N ASN A 171 -4.07 -4.12 -16.53
CA ASN A 171 -4.20 -3.43 -15.24
C ASN A 171 -3.28 -4.00 -14.15
N ILE A 172 -2.81 -5.26 -14.28
CA ILE A 172 -1.85 -5.84 -13.33
C ILE A 172 -0.39 -5.55 -13.71
N LEU A 173 -0.11 -5.33 -15.00
CA LEU A 173 1.24 -5.10 -15.52
C LEU A 173 2.02 -4.00 -14.77
N PRO A 174 1.43 -2.82 -14.46
CA PRO A 174 2.14 -1.80 -13.69
C PRO A 174 2.61 -2.28 -12.31
N GLU A 175 1.78 -3.01 -11.57
CA GLU A 175 2.14 -3.54 -10.24
C GLU A 175 3.31 -4.53 -10.35
N VAL A 176 3.30 -5.41 -11.36
CA VAL A 176 4.38 -6.37 -11.62
C VAL A 176 5.70 -5.67 -11.94
N LEU A 177 5.66 -4.66 -12.81
CA LEU A 177 6.83 -3.86 -13.17
C LEU A 177 7.38 -3.08 -11.97
N ILE A 178 6.51 -2.46 -11.17
CA ILE A 178 6.92 -1.71 -9.98
C ILE A 178 7.58 -2.64 -8.96
N TYR A 179 7.05 -3.84 -8.73
CA TYR A 179 7.70 -4.82 -7.85
C TYR A 179 9.11 -5.19 -8.29
N LYS A 180 9.34 -5.31 -9.60
CA LYS A 180 10.67 -5.61 -10.14
C LYS A 180 11.64 -4.46 -9.90
N GLU A 181 11.24 -3.23 -10.22
CA GLU A 181 12.11 -2.07 -10.09
C GLU A 181 12.36 -1.67 -8.63
N ILE A 182 11.35 -1.72 -7.76
CA ILE A 182 11.50 -1.35 -6.35
C ILE A 182 12.45 -2.30 -5.60
N GLY A 183 12.50 -3.57 -6.00
CA GLY A 183 13.41 -4.57 -5.42
C GLY A 183 14.89 -4.22 -5.62
N THR A 184 15.23 -3.48 -6.69
CA THR A 184 16.61 -3.07 -6.98
C THR A 184 17.19 -2.14 -5.91
N LEU A 185 16.34 -1.37 -5.22
CA LEU A 185 16.74 -0.44 -4.15
C LEU A 185 17.39 -1.12 -2.94
N SER A 186 17.28 -2.45 -2.82
CA SER A 186 17.97 -3.23 -1.78
C SER A 186 19.47 -3.43 -2.04
N THR A 187 19.92 -3.18 -3.27
CA THR A 187 21.31 -3.41 -3.72
C THR A 187 21.91 -2.25 -4.50
N GLU A 188 21.13 -1.20 -4.76
CA GLU A 188 21.57 0.01 -5.46
C GLU A 188 22.74 0.68 -4.72
N ALA A 189 23.80 1.06 -5.44
CA ALA A 189 25.10 1.37 -4.83
C ALA A 189 25.09 2.67 -4.04
N ARG A 190 24.46 3.72 -4.58
CA ARG A 190 24.48 5.08 -4.02
C ARG A 190 23.30 5.37 -3.09
N PHE A 191 22.23 4.61 -3.26
CA PHE A 191 20.95 4.80 -2.59
C PHE A 191 20.33 3.45 -2.26
N THR A 192 20.55 2.94 -1.04
CA THR A 192 20.09 1.61 -0.62
C THR A 192 19.07 1.70 0.50
N THR A 193 17.94 1.01 0.36
CA THR A 193 16.97 0.78 1.44
C THR A 193 16.57 -0.71 1.51
N PRO A 194 16.53 -1.31 2.71
CA PRO A 194 16.05 -2.68 2.92
C PRO A 194 14.54 -2.76 3.21
N CYS A 195 13.82 -1.64 3.13
CA CYS A 195 12.50 -1.49 3.73
C CYS A 195 11.34 -1.56 2.75
N PHE A 196 11.56 -1.85 1.47
CA PHE A 196 10.50 -2.31 0.57
C PHE A 196 10.46 -3.84 0.57
N ILE A 197 9.26 -4.44 0.60
CA ILE A 197 9.16 -5.87 0.36
C ILE A 197 9.50 -6.11 -1.11
N GLY A 198 10.73 -6.57 -1.34
CA GLY A 198 11.11 -7.07 -2.65
C GLY A 198 10.31 -8.32 -2.99
N THR A 199 10.31 -8.67 -4.27
CA THR A 199 9.89 -10.01 -4.70
C THR A 199 11.11 -10.89 -4.84
N ASN A 200 11.00 -12.10 -4.32
CA ASN A 200 11.95 -13.15 -4.69
C ASN A 200 11.68 -13.55 -6.13
N ARG A 201 10.38 -13.72 -6.46
CA ARG A 201 9.90 -14.22 -7.75
C ARG A 201 8.49 -13.71 -8.04
N ILE A 202 8.18 -13.58 -9.33
CA ILE A 202 6.83 -13.30 -9.83
C ILE A 202 6.47 -14.37 -10.86
N HIS A 203 5.32 -15.00 -10.71
CA HIS A 203 4.88 -16.09 -11.57
C HIS A 203 3.64 -15.70 -12.34
N LEU A 204 3.60 -16.04 -13.63
CA LEU A 204 2.41 -16.05 -14.46
C LEU A 204 1.95 -17.50 -14.60
N VAL A 205 0.82 -17.84 -13.99
CA VAL A 205 0.29 -19.20 -13.95
C VAL A 205 -1.03 -19.26 -14.69
N ARG A 206 -1.27 -20.33 -15.46
CA ARG A 206 -2.55 -20.61 -16.10
C ARG A 206 -3.10 -21.96 -15.65
N GLY A 207 -4.41 -22.02 -15.43
CA GLY A 207 -5.14 -23.24 -15.11
C GLY A 207 -6.01 -23.12 -13.87
N LYS A 208 -6.81 -24.16 -13.60
CA LYS A 208 -7.70 -24.19 -12.45
C LYS A 208 -6.95 -24.14 -11.12
N CYS A 209 -7.44 -23.32 -10.19
CA CYS A 209 -6.83 -23.15 -8.89
C CYS A 209 -6.77 -24.51 -8.12
N PRO A 210 -5.58 -24.93 -7.64
CA PRO A 210 -5.43 -26.21 -6.96
C PRO A 210 -6.21 -26.29 -5.65
N LYS A 211 -6.76 -27.49 -5.37
CA LYS A 211 -7.53 -27.77 -4.14
C LYS A 211 -6.82 -27.35 -2.85
N VAL A 212 -5.49 -27.38 -2.80
CA VAL A 212 -4.72 -26.98 -1.62
C VAL A 212 -4.94 -25.49 -1.25
N PHE A 213 -5.02 -24.60 -2.25
CA PHE A 213 -5.30 -23.17 -2.04
C PHE A 213 -6.77 -22.95 -1.67
N THR A 214 -7.69 -23.64 -2.34
CA THR A 214 -9.11 -23.53 -2.01
C THR A 214 -9.42 -24.06 -0.61
N LEU A 215 -8.80 -25.16 -0.18
CA LEU A 215 -8.97 -25.69 1.17
C LEU A 215 -8.43 -24.71 2.21
N ALA A 216 -7.29 -24.06 1.95
CA ALA A 216 -6.76 -23.00 2.80
C ALA A 216 -7.71 -21.81 2.87
N TRP A 217 -8.29 -21.41 1.73
CA TRP A 217 -9.29 -20.35 1.64
C TRP A 217 -10.55 -20.69 2.46
N LYS A 218 -11.12 -21.89 2.30
CA LYS A 218 -12.30 -22.36 3.05
C LYS A 218 -12.06 -22.37 4.57
N LYS A 219 -10.87 -22.81 5.01
CA LYS A 219 -10.49 -22.77 6.43
C LYS A 219 -10.43 -21.35 7.00
N PHE A 220 -10.02 -20.37 6.18
CA PHE A 220 -10.00 -18.96 6.56
C PHE A 220 -11.42 -18.39 6.62
N ALA A 221 -12.21 -18.59 5.57
CA ALA A 221 -13.60 -18.14 5.46
C ALA A 221 -14.50 -18.70 6.59
N ALA A 222 -14.22 -19.91 7.09
CA ALA A 222 -14.96 -20.48 8.21
C ALA A 222 -14.71 -19.76 9.55
N LYS A 223 -13.63 -18.97 9.68
CA LYS A 223 -13.20 -18.34 10.94
C LYS A 223 -13.42 -16.83 10.97
N ARG A 224 -13.52 -16.18 9.80
CA ARG A 224 -13.53 -14.73 9.66
C ARG A 224 -14.41 -14.34 8.47
N SER A 225 -14.88 -13.10 8.45
CA SER A 225 -15.48 -12.53 7.24
C SER A 225 -14.47 -12.57 6.09
N HIS A 226 -14.98 -12.78 4.88
CA HIS A 226 -14.21 -12.72 3.65
C HIS A 226 -14.91 -11.82 2.63
N TYR A 227 -14.15 -11.14 1.79
CA TYR A 227 -14.66 -10.24 0.74
C TYR A 227 -14.72 -10.92 -0.62
N ASN A 228 -13.73 -11.76 -0.93
CA ASN A 228 -13.58 -12.35 -2.25
C ASN A 228 -14.38 -13.64 -2.41
N ASP A 229 -14.60 -14.05 -3.66
CA ASP A 229 -15.15 -15.36 -3.98
C ASP A 229 -14.13 -16.49 -3.73
N SER A 230 -14.64 -17.71 -3.51
CA SER A 230 -13.79 -18.89 -3.42
C SER A 230 -13.02 -19.11 -4.73
N PRO A 231 -11.70 -19.42 -4.70
CA PRO A 231 -10.93 -19.71 -5.92
C PRO A 231 -11.41 -20.91 -6.76
N GLU A 232 -12.40 -21.66 -6.26
CA GLU A 232 -13.07 -22.74 -7.01
C GLU A 232 -13.88 -22.25 -8.21
N VAL A 233 -14.22 -20.96 -8.27
CA VAL A 233 -14.96 -20.36 -9.39
C VAL A 233 -14.17 -20.34 -10.70
N PHE A 234 -12.85 -20.44 -10.63
CA PHE A 234 -11.95 -20.33 -11.78
C PHE A 234 -11.83 -21.64 -12.55
N ASP A 235 -11.82 -21.54 -13.88
CA ASP A 235 -11.65 -22.66 -14.81
C ASP A 235 -10.19 -22.86 -15.26
N ASP A 236 -9.96 -23.76 -16.22
CA ASP A 236 -8.63 -24.08 -16.73
C ASP A 236 -8.03 -23.01 -17.65
N LYS A 237 -8.80 -21.99 -18.05
CA LYS A 237 -8.32 -20.89 -18.88
C LYS A 237 -7.82 -19.71 -18.05
N GLN A 238 -8.20 -19.63 -16.77
CA GLN A 238 -7.85 -18.56 -15.85
C GLN A 238 -6.34 -18.33 -15.74
N TYR A 239 -5.93 -17.07 -15.79
CA TYR A 239 -4.58 -16.63 -15.44
C TYR A 239 -4.49 -16.16 -14.00
N PHE A 240 -3.31 -16.32 -13.42
CA PHE A 240 -2.95 -15.84 -12.08
C PHE A 240 -1.57 -15.19 -12.12
N ILE A 241 -1.44 -14.04 -11.49
CA ILE A 241 -0.15 -13.49 -11.08
C ILE A 241 0.10 -13.89 -9.63
N ILE A 242 1.28 -14.43 -9.34
CA ILE A 242 1.68 -14.81 -7.98
C ILE A 242 2.98 -14.11 -7.63
N PHE A 243 2.92 -13.19 -6.66
CA PHE A 243 4.10 -12.61 -6.05
C PHE A 243 4.59 -13.51 -4.91
N GLU A 244 5.81 -14.01 -5.02
CA GLU A 244 6.51 -14.76 -3.97
C GLU A 244 7.47 -13.80 -3.26
N THR A 245 7.19 -13.52 -1.98
CA THR A 245 7.95 -12.58 -1.15
C THR A 245 8.40 -13.23 0.16
N SER A 246 9.42 -12.65 0.77
CA SER A 246 9.80 -12.97 2.14
C SER A 246 8.69 -12.56 3.12
N HIS A 247 8.64 -13.22 4.27
CA HIS A 247 7.67 -12.88 5.31
C HIS A 247 8.07 -11.59 6.07
N GLY A 248 7.49 -10.45 5.71
CA GLY A 248 7.81 -9.13 6.30
C GLY A 248 7.27 -8.84 7.71
N GLY A 249 6.65 -9.81 8.39
CA GLY A 249 6.12 -9.66 9.73
C GLY A 249 4.60 -9.46 9.77
N VAL A 250 4.10 -8.65 10.70
CA VAL A 250 2.65 -8.36 10.84
C VAL A 250 2.37 -6.93 10.41
N ASN A 251 1.20 -6.65 9.83
CA ASN A 251 0.87 -5.28 9.45
C ASN A 251 0.81 -4.33 10.67
N LEU A 252 1.07 -3.05 10.43
CA LEU A 252 1.16 -2.02 11.46
C LEU A 252 -0.16 -1.87 12.23
N GLU A 253 -1.30 -2.09 11.57
CA GLU A 253 -2.61 -2.10 12.24
C GLU A 253 -2.71 -3.11 13.39
N ASN A 254 -2.11 -4.29 13.23
CA ASN A 254 -2.13 -5.37 14.23
C ASN A 254 -0.88 -5.41 15.10
N PHE A 255 0.14 -4.59 14.80
CA PHE A 255 1.37 -4.55 15.57
C PHE A 255 1.15 -3.89 16.95
N LYS A 256 1.77 -4.46 17.98
CA LYS A 256 1.67 -3.94 19.36
C LYS A 256 2.96 -3.27 19.78
N PHE A 257 2.97 -1.95 19.77
CA PHE A 257 4.10 -1.17 20.23
C PHE A 257 4.37 -1.38 21.72
N LYS A 258 5.64 -1.54 22.07
CA LYS A 258 6.12 -1.59 23.47
C LYS A 258 6.49 -0.20 23.99
N ARG A 259 6.97 0.67 23.11
CA ARG A 259 7.48 2.02 23.43
C ARG A 259 7.37 2.95 22.23
N PHE A 260 7.31 4.25 22.50
CA PHE A 260 7.19 5.28 21.46
C PHE A 260 8.40 5.35 20.52
N SER A 261 9.61 4.97 20.98
CA SER A 261 10.80 4.97 20.11
C SER A 261 10.70 3.97 18.93
N GLN A 262 9.93 2.89 19.08
CA GLN A 262 9.65 1.99 17.96
C GLN A 262 8.84 2.69 16.88
N ALA A 263 7.90 3.56 17.24
CA ALA A 263 7.12 4.31 16.28
C ALA A 263 7.94 5.39 15.57
N ILE A 264 8.82 6.09 16.29
CA ILE A 264 9.78 6.99 15.66
C ILE A 264 10.67 6.24 14.67
N SER A 265 11.16 5.05 15.05
CA SER A 265 11.93 4.18 14.14
C SER A 265 11.14 3.81 12.87
N VAL A 266 9.85 3.43 13.01
CA VAL A 266 8.97 3.18 11.87
C VAL A 266 8.87 4.40 10.96
N PHE A 267 8.62 5.59 11.52
CA PHE A 267 8.53 6.82 10.74
C PHE A 267 9.85 7.14 10.01
N VAL A 268 10.98 7.05 10.70
CA VAL A 268 12.31 7.32 10.10
C VAL A 268 12.62 6.33 8.98
N GLN A 269 12.43 5.03 9.21
CA GLN A 269 12.64 4.01 8.17
C GLN A 269 11.73 4.24 6.95
N THR A 270 10.46 4.59 7.16
CA THR A 270 9.52 4.86 6.07
C THR A 270 9.95 6.10 5.28
N THR A 271 10.22 7.23 5.95
CA THR A 271 10.62 8.47 5.29
C THR A 271 11.89 8.29 4.47
N LEU A 272 12.92 7.65 5.03
CA LEU A 272 14.19 7.44 4.35
C LEU A 272 14.03 6.54 3.12
N SER A 273 13.18 5.52 3.21
CA SER A 273 12.89 4.61 2.10
C SER A 273 12.15 5.30 0.96
N LEU A 274 11.14 6.12 1.29
CA LEU A 274 10.42 6.91 0.29
C LEU A 274 11.34 7.97 -0.34
N ALA A 275 12.17 8.64 0.44
CA ALA A 275 13.16 9.60 -0.07
C ALA A 275 14.13 8.94 -1.07
N ILE A 276 14.63 7.74 -0.76
CA ILE A 276 15.48 6.96 -1.68
C ILE A 276 14.70 6.60 -2.96
N ALA A 277 13.48 6.09 -2.82
CA ALA A 277 12.67 5.69 -3.97
C ALA A 277 12.27 6.88 -4.86
N GLU A 278 11.99 8.05 -4.27
CA GLU A 278 11.80 9.31 -5.00
C GLU A 278 13.04 9.69 -5.80
N ARG A 279 14.23 9.59 -5.19
CA ARG A 279 15.49 9.98 -5.84
C ARG A 279 15.92 9.05 -6.96
N VAL A 280 15.71 7.75 -6.81
CA VAL A 280 16.16 6.75 -7.79
C VAL A 280 15.11 6.51 -8.87
N LEU A 281 13.83 6.49 -8.50
CA LEU A 281 12.75 6.01 -9.36
C LEU A 281 11.59 7.02 -9.51
N PHE A 282 11.69 8.24 -8.99
CA PHE A 282 10.56 9.18 -8.97
C PHE A 282 9.29 8.50 -8.43
N PHE A 283 9.45 7.72 -7.37
CA PHE A 283 8.43 6.83 -6.86
C PHE A 283 7.38 7.57 -6.02
N GLU A 284 6.12 7.16 -6.18
CA GLU A 284 5.02 7.49 -5.30
C GLU A 284 4.28 6.21 -4.91
N HIS A 285 4.11 5.97 -3.61
CA HIS A 285 3.38 4.77 -3.17
C HIS A 285 1.89 4.86 -3.46
N ARG A 286 1.30 6.03 -3.20
CA ARG A 286 -0.13 6.39 -3.39
C ARG A 286 -1.15 5.56 -2.60
N ASP A 287 -0.72 4.65 -1.75
CA ASP A 287 -1.62 3.83 -0.92
C ASP A 287 -0.97 3.33 0.39
N LEU A 288 -0.16 4.16 1.04
CA LEU A 288 0.65 3.74 2.19
C LEU A 288 -0.13 3.81 3.51
N HIS A 289 -1.31 3.20 3.54
CA HIS A 289 -2.08 3.06 4.77
C HIS A 289 -1.42 2.03 5.72
N VAL A 290 -1.85 1.97 6.98
CA VAL A 290 -1.21 1.12 8.00
C VAL A 290 -1.34 -0.40 7.76
N GLY A 291 -2.13 -0.81 6.77
CA GLY A 291 -2.17 -2.19 6.29
C GLY A 291 -0.96 -2.54 5.42
N ASN A 292 -0.36 -1.54 4.77
CA ASN A 292 0.71 -1.66 3.77
C ASN A 292 2.11 -1.40 4.34
N ILE A 293 2.22 -1.35 5.68
CA ILE A 293 3.50 -1.35 6.39
C ILE A 293 3.51 -2.58 7.28
N LEU A 294 4.38 -3.54 6.98
CA LEU A 294 4.64 -4.70 7.82
C LEU A 294 5.75 -4.37 8.83
N ILE A 295 5.67 -4.98 10.01
CA ILE A 295 6.62 -4.84 11.10
C ILE A 295 7.12 -6.22 11.50
N GLU A 296 8.42 -6.41 11.41
CA GLU A 296 9.14 -7.54 11.97
C GLU A 296 9.84 -7.12 13.27
N THR A 297 9.83 -8.00 14.27
CA THR A 297 10.60 -7.77 15.51
C THR A 297 12.02 -8.24 15.31
N VAL A 298 12.97 -7.33 15.49
CA VAL A 298 14.42 -7.59 15.33
C VAL A 298 15.17 -7.34 16.65
N PRO A 299 16.39 -7.84 16.82
CA PRO A 299 17.24 -7.49 17.96
C PRO A 299 17.49 -5.97 18.02
N THR A 300 17.34 -5.38 19.21
CA THR A 300 17.49 -3.92 19.39
C THR A 300 18.93 -3.42 19.20
N SER A 301 19.90 -4.33 19.27
CA SER A 301 21.32 -4.05 19.04
C SER A 301 21.69 -3.94 17.56
N LEU A 302 20.83 -4.44 16.66
CA LEU A 302 21.09 -4.39 15.22
C LEU A 302 20.46 -3.13 14.62
N PRO A 303 21.25 -2.26 13.97
CA PRO A 303 20.72 -1.14 13.20
C PRO A 303 20.13 -1.63 11.87
N ILE A 304 19.23 -0.84 11.32
CA ILE A 304 18.75 -1.00 9.94
C ILE A 304 19.67 -0.16 9.05
N LYS A 305 20.30 -0.80 8.06
CA LYS A 305 21.37 -0.19 7.26
C LYS A 305 20.80 0.41 5.98
N PHE A 306 21.15 1.67 5.74
CA PHE A 306 20.81 2.41 4.53
C PHE A 306 22.09 2.97 3.88
N ILE A 307 21.98 3.32 2.60
CA ILE A 307 22.96 4.19 1.93
C ILE A 307 22.18 5.34 1.30
N PHE A 308 22.62 6.57 1.53
CA PHE A 308 22.01 7.77 0.95
C PHE A 308 23.11 8.70 0.45
N ARG A 309 23.17 8.94 -0.87
CA ARG A 309 24.26 9.71 -1.51
C ARG A 309 25.65 9.19 -1.12
N ASP A 310 25.86 7.88 -1.26
CA ASP A 310 27.13 7.21 -0.96
C ASP A 310 27.52 7.19 0.54
N GLN A 311 26.70 7.79 1.40
CA GLN A 311 26.89 7.79 2.85
C GLN A 311 26.12 6.63 3.49
N LYS A 312 26.82 5.81 4.27
CA LYS A 312 26.20 4.75 5.07
C LYS A 312 25.46 5.37 6.24
N MET A 313 24.27 4.84 6.52
CA MET A 313 23.40 5.32 7.59
C MET A 313 22.86 4.12 8.37
N ASP A 314 23.26 4.03 9.64
CA ASP A 314 22.78 3.04 10.59
C ASP A 314 21.60 3.62 11.38
N VAL A 315 20.39 3.25 10.99
CA VAL A 315 19.14 3.65 11.67
C VAL A 315 18.91 2.77 12.89
N ARG A 316 18.68 3.39 14.06
CA ARG A 316 18.36 2.67 15.30
C ARG A 316 17.04 1.92 15.15
N SER A 317 17.08 0.59 15.09
CA SER A 317 15.88 -0.23 14.88
C SER A 317 14.84 -0.10 16.00
N HIS A 318 15.29 0.12 17.25
CA HIS A 318 14.46 -0.01 18.46
C HIS A 318 13.74 -1.36 18.57
N GLY A 319 14.26 -2.37 17.86
CA GLY A 319 13.70 -3.71 17.78
C GLY A 319 12.56 -3.87 16.78
N VAL A 320 12.44 -2.96 15.81
CA VAL A 320 11.49 -3.06 14.69
C VAL A 320 12.20 -2.83 13.35
N GLN A 321 11.86 -3.64 12.36
CA GLN A 321 12.19 -3.42 10.95
C GLN A 321 10.89 -3.34 10.17
N ILE A 322 10.78 -2.37 9.27
CA ILE A 322 9.59 -2.22 8.43
C ILE A 322 9.77 -2.93 7.09
N SER A 323 8.64 -3.31 6.47
CA SER A 323 8.57 -3.61 5.05
C SER A 323 7.34 -2.94 4.44
N ILE A 324 7.56 -2.04 3.49
CA ILE A 324 6.53 -1.36 2.70
C ILE A 324 6.05 -2.32 1.60
N ILE A 325 4.73 -2.50 1.49
CA ILE A 325 4.12 -3.50 0.61
C ILE A 325 2.97 -2.89 -0.20
N ASP A 326 2.50 -3.67 -1.18
CA ASP A 326 1.34 -3.38 -2.01
C ASP A 326 1.46 -2.13 -2.88
N PHE A 327 1.98 -2.34 -4.08
CA PHE A 327 2.21 -1.29 -5.06
C PHE A 327 1.07 -1.15 -6.07
N SER A 328 -0.14 -1.61 -5.72
CA SER A 328 -1.30 -1.65 -6.64
C SER A 328 -1.69 -0.29 -7.20
N LEU A 329 -1.48 0.81 -6.46
CA LEU A 329 -1.80 2.17 -6.88
C LEU A 329 -0.55 3.02 -7.19
N SER A 330 0.64 2.43 -7.04
CA SER A 330 1.90 3.16 -7.08
C SER A 330 2.25 3.67 -8.48
N ARG A 331 3.24 4.55 -8.51
CA ARG A 331 3.79 5.15 -9.73
C ARG A 331 5.29 5.28 -9.60
N LEU A 332 6.02 5.06 -10.70
CA LEU A 332 7.44 5.38 -10.81
C LEU A 332 7.83 5.79 -12.23
N SER A 333 9.04 6.32 -12.38
CA SER A 333 9.70 6.55 -13.66
C SER A 333 11.03 5.82 -13.75
N LYS A 334 11.28 5.20 -14.91
CA LYS A 334 12.57 4.60 -15.26
C LYS A 334 13.01 5.12 -16.63
N GLY A 335 13.91 6.10 -16.63
CA GLY A 335 14.22 6.86 -17.84
C GLY A 335 12.96 7.58 -18.35
N ILE A 336 12.61 7.35 -19.62
CA ILE A 336 11.40 7.93 -20.21
C ILE A 336 10.10 7.19 -19.84
N ALA A 337 10.20 5.96 -19.32
CA ALA A 337 9.04 5.14 -19.02
C ALA A 337 8.35 5.62 -17.74
N VAL A 338 7.03 5.80 -17.78
CA VAL A 338 6.20 6.08 -16.60
C VAL A 338 5.30 4.89 -16.33
N ILE A 339 5.58 4.17 -15.25
CA ILE A 339 4.85 2.97 -14.84
C ILE A 339 3.88 3.36 -13.74
N ARG A 340 2.59 3.12 -13.94
CA ARG A 340 1.53 3.59 -13.03
C ARG A 340 0.23 2.81 -13.17
N THR A 341 -0.58 2.86 -12.13
CA THR A 341 -2.02 2.58 -12.24
C THR A 341 -2.77 3.88 -12.53
N ASP A 342 -3.68 3.87 -13.51
CA ASP A 342 -4.54 5.02 -13.80
C ASP A 342 -5.78 5.02 -12.91
N LEU A 343 -5.96 6.09 -12.12
CA LEU A 343 -7.08 6.24 -11.20
C LEU A 343 -8.04 7.35 -11.65
N SER A 344 -7.87 7.90 -12.85
CA SER A 344 -8.65 9.04 -13.34
C SER A 344 -10.16 8.76 -13.39
N MET A 345 -10.52 7.50 -13.68
CA MET A 345 -11.90 7.00 -13.80
C MET A 345 -12.43 6.31 -12.53
N GLU A 346 -11.59 6.12 -11.50
CA GLU A 346 -11.95 5.38 -10.29
C GLU A 346 -12.83 6.21 -9.35
N LYS A 347 -14.14 5.97 -9.32
CA LYS A 347 -15.05 6.76 -8.46
C LYS A 347 -15.04 6.29 -7.01
N ASN A 348 -15.07 4.97 -6.79
CA ASN A 348 -15.27 4.38 -5.46
C ASN A 348 -14.14 4.73 -4.47
N LEU A 349 -12.90 4.81 -4.97
CA LEU A 349 -11.73 5.16 -4.18
C LEU A 349 -11.87 6.53 -3.48
N PHE A 350 -12.41 7.53 -4.19
CA PHE A 350 -12.50 8.91 -3.68
C PHE A 350 -13.77 9.19 -2.87
N CYS A 351 -14.75 8.30 -2.92
CA CYS A 351 -16.03 8.42 -2.18
C CYS A 351 -15.97 7.89 -0.75
N GLY A 352 -14.88 7.19 -0.37
CA GLY A 352 -14.71 6.64 0.98
C GLY A 352 -14.77 7.71 2.08
N ARG A 353 -15.28 7.33 3.27
CA ARG A 353 -15.44 8.23 4.43
C ARG A 353 -15.16 7.49 5.74
N GLY A 354 -14.86 8.24 6.79
CA GLY A 354 -14.79 7.72 8.16
C GLY A 354 -13.39 7.37 8.65
N ASP A 355 -12.36 7.56 7.82
CA ASP A 355 -10.94 7.43 8.13
C ASP A 355 -10.14 8.46 7.31
N TYR A 356 -9.05 8.98 7.87
CA TYR A 356 -8.19 9.98 7.23
C TYR A 356 -7.56 9.47 5.94
N GLN A 357 -7.37 8.14 5.79
CA GLN A 357 -6.88 7.54 4.55
C GLN A 357 -7.71 7.99 3.32
N PHE A 358 -9.03 8.14 3.48
CA PHE A 358 -9.89 8.52 2.37
C PHE A 358 -9.75 10.00 2.00
N ASP A 359 -9.36 10.85 2.96
CA ASP A 359 -8.98 12.23 2.68
C ASP A 359 -7.68 12.28 1.88
N ILE A 360 -6.70 11.42 2.20
CA ILE A 360 -5.43 11.34 1.45
C ILE A 360 -5.68 11.06 -0.03
N TYR A 361 -6.57 10.12 -0.39
CA TYR A 361 -6.92 9.88 -1.80
C TYR A 361 -7.47 11.14 -2.49
N ARG A 362 -8.36 11.89 -1.81
CA ARG A 362 -8.91 13.13 -2.37
C ARG A 362 -7.86 14.24 -2.47
N MET A 363 -6.96 14.34 -1.50
CA MET A 363 -5.86 15.31 -1.51
C MET A 363 -4.89 15.00 -2.64
N MET A 364 -4.48 13.75 -2.83
CA MET A 364 -3.63 13.34 -3.97
C MET A 364 -4.29 13.69 -5.31
N LYS A 365 -5.58 13.40 -5.48
CA LYS A 365 -6.34 13.77 -6.69
C LYS A 365 -6.36 15.28 -6.96
N ARG A 366 -6.40 16.11 -5.93
CA ARG A 366 -6.33 17.58 -6.07
C ARG A 366 -4.92 18.02 -6.44
N GLU A 367 -3.91 17.52 -5.72
CA GLU A 367 -2.49 17.86 -5.92
C GLU A 367 -1.99 17.53 -7.32
N ASN A 368 -2.45 16.42 -7.90
CA ASN A 368 -2.09 16.03 -9.26
C ASN A 368 -3.11 16.46 -10.33
N CYS A 369 -4.16 17.20 -9.96
CA CYS A 369 -5.25 17.61 -10.86
C CYS A 369 -5.90 16.42 -11.63
N ASN A 370 -5.97 15.25 -10.99
CA ASN A 370 -6.41 13.97 -11.56
C ASN A 370 -5.51 13.43 -12.71
N ASP A 371 -4.32 13.99 -12.91
CA ASP A 371 -3.28 13.43 -13.78
C ASP A 371 -2.40 12.46 -12.98
N TRP A 372 -2.72 11.17 -13.08
CA TRP A 372 -1.99 10.11 -12.40
C TRP A 372 -0.67 9.73 -13.08
N ARG A 373 -0.34 10.29 -14.26
CA ARG A 373 0.97 10.12 -14.94
C ARG A 373 2.03 11.04 -14.34
N LYS A 374 1.63 12.27 -13.99
CA LYS A 374 2.50 13.26 -13.36
C LYS A 374 3.21 12.70 -12.12
N PHE A 375 4.48 13.07 -11.96
CA PHE A 375 5.20 12.85 -10.71
C PHE A 375 4.85 13.96 -9.71
N THR A 376 4.19 13.58 -8.62
CA THR A 376 3.73 14.48 -7.57
C THR A 376 4.15 13.91 -6.21
N PRO A 377 5.45 14.03 -5.81
CA PRO A 377 5.99 13.40 -4.60
C PRO A 377 5.33 13.86 -3.30
N ARG A 378 4.59 14.96 -3.35
CA ARG A 378 3.70 15.42 -2.28
C ARG A 378 2.74 14.32 -1.81
N SER A 379 2.35 13.38 -2.68
CA SER A 379 1.55 12.21 -2.30
C SER A 379 2.22 11.36 -1.21
N ASN A 380 3.54 11.17 -1.26
CA ASN A 380 4.28 10.46 -0.21
C ASN A 380 4.28 11.24 1.11
N VAL A 381 4.38 12.57 1.07
CA VAL A 381 4.31 13.43 2.26
C VAL A 381 2.95 13.33 2.93
N LEU A 382 1.86 13.33 2.15
CA LEU A 382 0.50 13.14 2.67
C LEU A 382 0.35 11.80 3.40
N TRP A 383 0.94 10.72 2.85
CA TRP A 383 0.96 9.42 3.51
C TRP A 383 1.88 9.36 4.74
N LEU A 384 3.03 10.05 4.72
CA LEU A 384 3.89 10.19 5.90
C LEU A 384 3.17 10.94 7.03
N HIS A 385 2.41 11.97 6.70
CA HIS A 385 1.57 12.70 7.65
C HIS A 385 0.48 11.79 8.24
N TYR A 386 -0.24 11.04 7.40
CA TYR A 386 -1.20 10.01 7.84
C TYR A 386 -0.56 9.00 8.80
N LEU A 387 0.61 8.46 8.42
CA LEU A 387 1.35 7.50 9.24
C LEU A 387 1.72 8.09 10.60
N LEU A 388 2.24 9.32 10.61
CA LEU A 388 2.70 9.95 11.85
C LEU A 388 1.55 10.21 12.83
N LEU A 389 0.38 10.63 12.33
CA LEU A 389 -0.84 10.75 13.13
C LEU A 389 -1.23 9.40 13.75
N TYR A 390 -1.24 8.33 12.96
CA TYR A 390 -1.53 6.99 13.46
C TYR A 390 -0.54 6.55 14.55
N LEU A 391 0.75 6.77 14.32
CA LEU A 391 1.81 6.43 15.26
C LEU A 391 1.71 7.24 16.55
N CYS A 392 1.16 8.46 16.51
CA CYS A 392 0.94 9.29 17.69
C CYS A 392 -0.36 8.98 18.44
N GLU A 393 -1.16 8.00 18.00
CA GLU A 393 -2.35 7.64 18.75
C GLU A 393 -2.00 6.98 20.09
N PRO A 394 -2.38 7.59 21.23
CA PRO A 394 -1.93 7.08 22.53
C PRO A 394 -2.49 5.70 22.91
N ILE A 395 -3.49 5.20 22.16
CA ILE A 395 -4.08 3.87 22.36
C ILE A 395 -3.14 2.75 21.93
N ASN A 396 -2.15 3.06 21.09
CA ASN A 396 -1.23 2.08 20.52
C ASN A 396 -0.13 1.64 21.52
N TYR A 397 -0.05 2.26 22.72
CA TYR A 397 1.01 2.03 23.69
C TYR A 397 0.48 1.57 25.06
N PRO A 398 1.09 0.53 25.67
CA PRO A 398 0.63 -0.03 26.94
C PRO A 398 0.91 0.86 28.15
N ARG A 399 1.99 1.64 28.12
CA ARG A 399 2.37 2.57 29.20
C ARG A 399 2.88 3.88 28.61
N LYS A 400 2.41 5.00 29.17
CA LYS A 400 2.83 6.34 28.81
C LYS A 400 3.79 6.86 29.85
N THR A 401 5.08 6.84 29.53
CA THR A 401 6.08 7.50 30.39
C THR A 401 6.08 9.00 30.09
N LEU A 402 6.50 9.82 31.06
CA LEU A 402 6.60 11.28 30.85
C LEU A 402 7.50 11.63 29.63
N PRO A 403 8.67 10.99 29.42
CA PRO A 403 9.47 11.21 28.22
C PRO A 403 8.73 10.84 26.93
N SER A 404 7.94 9.75 26.91
CA SER A 404 7.14 9.39 25.74
C SER A 404 6.07 10.43 25.44
N MET A 405 5.42 10.98 26.47
CA MET A 405 4.42 12.04 26.30
C MET A 405 5.02 13.33 25.76
N GLN A 406 6.21 13.72 26.23
CA GLN A 406 6.94 14.88 25.72
C GLN A 406 7.35 14.70 24.25
N ARG A 407 7.87 13.52 23.88
CA ARG A 407 8.18 13.22 22.47
C ARG A 407 6.94 13.22 21.59
N MET A 408 5.82 12.67 22.05
CA MET A 408 4.54 12.72 21.32
C MET A 408 4.08 14.17 21.12
N ARG A 409 4.21 15.01 22.15
CA ARG A 409 3.89 16.43 22.06
C ARG A 409 4.77 17.15 21.05
N TYR A 410 6.08 16.93 21.07
CA TYR A 410 7.01 17.46 20.07
C TYR A 410 6.63 17.02 18.65
N VAL A 411 6.23 15.77 18.46
CA VAL A 411 5.76 15.30 17.15
C VAL A 411 4.50 16.05 16.71
N HIS A 412 3.54 16.28 17.62
CA HIS A 412 2.31 17.01 17.29
C HIS A 412 2.55 18.50 17.01
N GLU A 413 3.36 19.17 17.83
CA GLU A 413 3.54 20.63 17.78
C GLU A 413 4.60 21.06 16.76
N THR A 414 5.55 20.19 16.40
CA THR A 414 6.68 20.55 15.53
C THR A 414 6.75 19.65 14.29
N VAL A 415 6.72 18.32 14.48
CA VAL A 415 7.02 17.41 13.36
C VAL A 415 5.87 17.34 12.36
N LEU A 416 4.61 17.23 12.82
CA LEU A 416 3.45 17.16 11.93
C LEU A 416 3.32 18.40 11.01
N PRO A 417 3.38 19.65 11.52
CA PRO A 417 3.36 20.84 10.66
C PRO A 417 4.53 20.86 9.68
N ALA A 418 5.76 20.59 10.15
CA ALA A 418 6.96 20.59 9.31
C ALA A 418 6.88 19.57 8.17
N VAL A 419 6.35 18.36 8.44
CA VAL A 419 6.11 17.35 7.39
C VAL A 419 5.13 17.91 6.35
N LEU A 420 4.03 18.52 6.78
CA LEU A 420 3.07 19.14 5.87
C LEU A 420 3.61 20.36 5.12
N ASP A 421 4.71 20.96 5.53
CA ASP A 421 5.32 22.06 4.78
C ASP A 421 6.19 21.60 3.60
N CYS A 422 6.56 20.31 3.53
CA CYS A 422 7.51 19.73 2.57
C CYS A 422 6.87 19.29 1.23
N GLY A 423 7.52 19.47 0.10
CA GLY A 423 7.07 19.00 -1.22
C GLY A 423 7.28 17.51 -1.50
N SER A 424 8.17 16.83 -0.77
CA SER A 424 8.61 15.45 -1.04
C SER A 424 9.10 14.74 0.23
N ALA A 425 9.17 13.40 0.25
CA ALA A 425 9.77 12.66 1.37
C ALA A 425 11.26 12.98 1.53
N ASN A 426 11.96 13.27 0.44
CA ASN A 426 13.32 13.78 0.49
C ASN A 426 13.40 15.13 1.22
N GLU A 427 12.50 16.07 0.94
CA GLU A 427 12.44 17.34 1.68
C GLU A 427 12.12 17.12 3.16
N VAL A 428 11.24 16.17 3.50
CA VAL A 428 10.97 15.81 4.91
C VAL A 428 12.27 15.35 5.59
N PHE A 429 13.06 14.50 4.94
CA PHE A 429 14.33 14.03 5.49
C PHE A 429 15.36 15.16 5.68
N GLU A 430 15.41 16.11 4.74
CA GLU A 430 16.37 17.23 4.75
C GLU A 430 15.84 18.48 5.51
N HIS A 431 14.60 18.44 6.03
CA HIS A 431 13.95 19.60 6.64
C HIS A 431 14.65 20.05 7.93
N GLU A 432 14.96 21.35 8.05
CA GLU A 432 15.74 21.91 9.15
C GLU A 432 15.12 21.63 10.52
N GLN A 433 13.80 21.85 10.67
CA GLN A 433 13.10 21.59 11.94
C GLN A 433 13.04 20.10 12.33
N LEU A 434 13.26 19.20 11.37
CA LEU A 434 13.23 17.74 11.58
C LEU A 434 14.63 17.16 11.77
N ARG A 435 15.69 17.96 11.56
CA ARG A 435 17.08 17.52 11.63
C ARG A 435 17.42 16.84 12.94
N GLU A 436 16.95 17.38 14.06
CA GLU A 436 17.18 16.78 15.39
C GLU A 436 16.52 15.40 15.52
N LEU A 437 15.29 15.24 15.00
CA LEU A 437 14.59 13.96 15.01
C LEU A 437 15.39 12.88 14.27
N PHE A 438 15.90 13.19 13.07
CA PHE A 438 16.69 12.25 12.27
C PHE A 438 18.07 12.00 12.88
N ALA A 439 18.79 13.05 13.33
CA ALA A 439 20.11 12.91 13.95
C ALA A 439 20.08 12.04 15.22
N ASN A 440 18.97 12.05 15.97
CA ASN A 440 18.80 11.20 17.15
C ASN A 440 18.58 9.72 16.81
N GLU A 441 18.20 9.39 15.58
CA GLU A 441 17.83 8.03 15.18
C GLU A 441 18.80 7.43 14.14
N ILE A 442 19.62 8.24 13.49
CA ILE A 442 20.57 7.83 12.46
C ILE A 442 22.00 8.03 12.94
N ILE A 443 22.83 7.01 12.78
CA ILE A 443 24.28 7.06 12.98
C ILE A 443 24.93 7.02 11.60
N ILE A 444 25.79 8.00 11.29
CA ILE A 444 26.48 8.15 10.00
C ILE A 444 27.91 7.62 10.12
#